data_AF-A0A7V3NZ99-F1
#
_entry.id   AF-A0A7V3NZ99-F1
#
_cell.length_a   1.000
_cell.length_b   1.000
_cell.length_c   1.000
_cell.angle_alpha   90.00
_cell.angle_beta   90.00
_cell.angle_gamma   90.00
#
_symmetry.space_group_name_H-M   'P 1'
#
loop_
_entity.id
_entity.type
_entity.pdbx_description
1 polymer ?
#
loop_
_entity_poly.entity_id
_entity_poly.type
_entity_poly.pdbx_seq_one_letter_code
_entity_poly.pdbx_strand_id
1 'polypeptide(L)' 'MDAEEFKARREKLFPNQRIAARALGVTQGAICHWETGRRAIPGTVRLLLDSLEKDPEAVRAIINQCQTLMGKRKGK' A
#
# COMPACT_ATOMS: atom_id res chain seq x y z
N MET A 1 1.71 4.92 -15.34
CA MET A 1 2.43 4.73 -14.09
C MET A 1 3.34 3.55 -14.25
N ASP A 2 4.63 3.82 -14.22
CA ASP A 2 5.66 2.79 -14.23
C ASP A 2 5.98 2.31 -12.80
N ALA A 3 6.92 1.37 -12.70
CA ALA A 3 7.31 0.75 -11.44
C ALA A 3 7.93 1.73 -10.44
N GLU A 4 8.77 2.66 -10.92
CA GLU A 4 9.45 3.66 -10.09
C GLU A 4 8.45 4.70 -9.58
N GLU A 5 7.55 5.18 -10.45
CA GLU A 5 6.46 6.08 -10.07
C GLU A 5 5.55 5.44 -9.02
N PHE A 6 5.16 4.18 -9.22
CA PHE A 6 4.35 3.45 -8.24
C PHE A 6 5.06 3.33 -6.89
N LYS A 7 6.34 2.95 -6.89
CA LYS A 7 7.15 2.79 -5.69
C LYS A 7 7.24 4.09 -4.89
N ALA A 8 7.54 5.21 -5.56
CA ALA A 8 7.65 6.52 -4.92
C ALA A 8 6.32 6.95 -4.28
N ARG A 9 5.19 6.76 -4.97
CA ARG A 9 3.86 7.08 -4.43
C ARG A 9 3.51 6.18 -3.24
N ARG A 10 3.86 4.90 -3.31
CA ARG A 10 3.67 3.95 -2.20
C ARG A 10 4.51 4.35 -0.98
N GLU A 11 5.76 4.78 -1.15
CA GLU A 11 6.63 5.27 -0.06
C GLU A 11 6.08 6.51 0.62
N LYS A 12 5.52 7.42 -0.16
CA LYS A 12 4.90 8.64 0.34
C LYS A 12 3.66 8.35 1.20
N LEU A 13 2.83 7.40 0.78
CA LEU A 13 1.56 7.09 1.43
C LEU A 13 1.72 6.07 2.57
N PHE A 14 2.58 5.07 2.40
CA PHE A 14 2.65 3.93 3.30
C PHE A 14 4.09 3.64 3.74
N PRO A 15 4.30 3.29 5.02
CA PRO A 15 5.64 3.09 5.56
C PRO A 15 6.34 1.84 5.02
N ASN A 16 5.59 0.83 4.54
CA ASN A 16 6.16 -0.37 3.93
C ASN A 16 5.15 -1.10 3.02
N GLN A 17 5.66 -2.02 2.20
CA GLN A 17 4.86 -2.82 1.25
C GLN A 17 3.75 -3.63 1.92
N ARG A 18 3.94 -4.09 3.17
CA ARG A 18 2.94 -4.91 3.87
C ARG A 18 1.72 -4.09 4.29
N ILE A 19 1.93 -2.86 4.76
CA ILE A 19 0.85 -1.92 5.06
C ILE A 19 0.14 -1.51 3.76
N ALA A 20 0.89 -1.18 2.71
CA ALA A 20 0.32 -0.85 1.41
C ALA A 20 -0.54 -2.01 0.86
N ALA A 21 -0.04 -3.24 0.90
CA ALA A 21 -0.78 -4.42 0.47
C ALA A 21 -2.13 -4.56 1.18
N ARG A 22 -2.13 -4.38 2.50
CA ARG A 22 -3.36 -4.46 3.30
C ARG A 22 -4.32 -3.31 2.99
N ALA A 23 -3.81 -2.10 2.84
CA ALA A 23 -4.59 -0.92 2.49
C ALA A 23 -5.27 -1.07 1.12
N LEU A 24 -4.55 -1.64 0.15
CA LEU A 24 -4.99 -1.83 -1.22
C LEU A 24 -5.78 -3.14 -1.42
N GLY A 25 -5.93 -3.96 -0.38
CA GLY A 25 -6.65 -5.24 -0.46
C GLY A 25 -5.94 -6.31 -1.31
N VAL A 26 -4.61 -6.26 -1.41
CA VAL A 26 -3.80 -7.18 -2.23
C VAL A 26 -2.73 -7.89 -1.40
N THR A 27 -2.00 -8.81 -2.03
CA THR A 27 -0.87 -9.49 -1.40
C THR A 27 0.39 -8.62 -1.45
N GLN A 28 1.31 -8.80 -0.50
CA GLN A 28 2.63 -8.13 -0.55
C GLN A 28 3.41 -8.49 -1.82
N GLY A 29 3.27 -9.73 -2.30
CA GLY A 29 3.88 -10.17 -3.56
C GLY A 29 3.38 -9.38 -4.77
N ALA A 30 2.11 -8.97 -4.79
CA ALA A 30 1.58 -8.11 -5.85
C ALA A 30 2.29 -6.75 -5.86
N ILE A 31 2.46 -6.12 -4.68
CA ILE A 31 3.22 -4.86 -4.53
C ILE A 31 4.65 -5.03 -5.05
N CYS A 32 5.34 -6.09 -4.64
CA CYS A 32 6.71 -6.37 -5.09
C CYS A 32 6.79 -6.54 -6.61
N HIS A 33 5.86 -7.26 -7.23
CA HIS A 33 5.82 -7.43 -8.68
C HIS A 33 5.59 -6.12 -9.44
N TRP A 34 4.80 -5.21 -8.87
CA TRP A 34 4.57 -3.89 -9.44
C TRP A 34 5.80 -2.99 -9.32
N GLU A 35 6.43 -2.95 -8.14
CA GLU A 35 7.64 -2.15 -7.88
C GLU A 35 8.87 -2.64 -8.63
N THR A 36 8.92 -3.91 -9.02
CA THR A 36 10.02 -4.50 -9.81
C THR A 36 9.72 -4.54 -11.30
N GLY A 37 8.56 -4.04 -11.74
CA GLY A 37 8.13 -4.08 -13.14
C GLY A 37 7.83 -5.48 -13.69
N ARG A 38 7.83 -6.52 -12.83
CA ARG A 38 7.53 -7.91 -13.23
C ARG A 38 6.07 -8.10 -13.64
N ARG A 39 5.17 -7.23 -13.18
CA ARG A 39 3.76 -7.18 -13.60
C ARG A 39 3.31 -5.74 -13.78
N ALA A 40 2.44 -5.53 -14.75
CA ALA A 40 1.77 -4.25 -14.93
C ALA A 40 0.91 -3.89 -13.70
N ILE A 41 0.90 -2.61 -13.35
CA ILE A 41 0.05 -2.09 -12.28
C ILE A 41 -1.39 -1.95 -12.80
N PRO A 42 -2.40 -2.52 -12.12
CA PRO A 42 -3.80 -2.35 -12.51
C PRO A 42 -4.24 -0.88 -12.47
N GLY A 43 -5.09 -0.47 -13.42
CA GLY A 43 -5.63 0.89 -13.47
C GLY A 43 -6.43 1.28 -12.21
N THR A 44 -7.12 0.31 -11.59
CA THR A 44 -7.84 0.52 -10.32
C THR A 44 -6.92 0.90 -9.16
N VAL A 45 -5.71 0.34 -9.12
CA VAL A 45 -4.70 0.68 -8.11
C VAL A 45 -4.22 2.12 -8.30
N ARG A 46 -4.03 2.56 -9.55
CA ARG A 46 -3.69 3.95 -9.85
C ARG A 46 -4.75 4.92 -9.34
N LEU A 47 -6.02 4.66 -9.64
CA LEU A 47 -7.14 5.50 -9.18
C LEU A 47 -7.25 5.54 -7.66
N LEU A 48 -6.99 4.41 -6.99
CA LEU A 48 -7.00 4.36 -5.53
C LEU A 48 -5.86 5.20 -4.93
N LEU A 49 -4.65 5.13 -5.47
CA LEU A 49 -3.54 5.99 -5.03
C LEU A 49 -3.86 7.48 -5.26
N ASP A 50 -4.44 7.84 -6.40
CA ASP A 50 -4.85 9.23 -6.70
C ASP A 50 -5.88 9.76 -5.69
N SER A 51 -6.77 8.88 -5.22
CA SER A 51 -7.77 9.23 -4.21
C SER A 51 -7.12 9.39 -2.83
N LEU A 52 -6.22 8.49 -2.45
CA LEU A 52 -5.53 8.51 -1.16
C LEU A 52 -4.58 9.70 -1.01
N GLU A 53 -3.92 10.14 -2.07
CA GLU A 53 -3.07 11.35 -2.02
C GLU A 53 -3.84 12.63 -1.72
N LYS A 54 -5.15 12.65 -2.02
CA LYS A 54 -6.03 13.78 -1.73
C LYS A 54 -6.61 13.73 -0.32
N ASP A 55 -6.50 12.60 0.36
CA ASP A 55 -7.02 12.38 1.71
C ASP A 55 -5.96 11.73 2.63
N PRO A 56 -5.02 12.54 3.16
CA PRO A 56 -3.96 12.03 4.04
C PRO A 56 -4.48 11.48 5.37
N GLU A 57 -5.67 11.90 5.83
CA GLU A 57 -6.26 11.36 7.07
C GLU A 57 -6.79 9.94 6.87
N ALA A 58 -7.39 9.63 5.72
CA ALA A 58 -7.73 8.25 5.38
C ALA A 58 -6.50 7.33 5.41
N VAL A 59 -5.38 7.79 4.85
CA VAL A 59 -4.11 7.04 4.85
C VAL A 59 -3.62 6.80 6.28
N ARG A 60 -3.63 7.83 7.12
CA ARG A 60 -3.23 7.74 8.53
C ARG A 60 -4.13 6.78 9.32
N ALA A 61 -5.44 6.83 9.10
CA ALA A 61 -6.40 5.92 9.73
C ALA A 61 -6.11 4.45 9.35
N ILE A 62 -5.84 4.18 8.07
CA ILE A 62 -5.49 2.84 7.59
C ILE A 62 -4.19 2.34 8.23
N ILE A 63 -3.16 3.18 8.31
CA ILE A 63 -1.88 2.81 8.95
C ILE A 63 -2.10 2.40 10.41
N ASN A 64 -2.84 3.22 11.17
CA ASN A 64 -3.13 2.94 12.58
C ASN A 64 -3.92 1.63 12.75
N GLN A 65 -4.94 1.40 11.92
CA GLN A 65 -5.69 0.13 11.92
C GLN A 65 -4.80 -1.07 11.60
N CYS A 66 -3.89 -0.95 10.63
CA CYS A 66 -2.99 -2.03 10.28
C CYS A 66 -1.97 -2.33 11.39
N GLN A 67 -1.43 -1.31 12.04
CA GLN A 67 -0.47 -1.45 13.14
C GLN A 67 -1.09 -2.08 14.38
N THR A 68 -2.30 -1.66 14.76
CA THR A 68 -3.04 -2.24 15.90
C THR A 68 -3.34 -3.74 15.68
N LEU A 69 -3.63 -4.14 14.44
CA LEU A 69 -3.85 -5.54 14.08
C LEU A 69 -2.56 -6.39 14.04
N MET A 70 -1.40 -5.76 13.85
CA MET A 70 -0.10 -6.45 13.92
C MET A 70 0.41 -6.59 15.36
N GLY A 71 0.13 -5.62 16.24
CA GLY A 71 0.51 -5.66 17.66
C GLY A 71 -0.25 -6.68 18.51
N LYS A 72 -1.42 -7.15 18.06
CA LYS A 72 -2.22 -8.18 18.75
C LYS A 72 -1.70 -9.62 18.61
N ARG A 73 -0.56 -9.86 17.94
CA ARG A 73 0.10 -11.18 17.95
C ARG A 73 0.95 -11.35 19.22
N LYS A 74 0.30 -11.50 20.38
CA LYS A 74 0.91 -12.12 21.57
C LYS A 74 0.01 -13.24 22.07
N GLY A 75 0.60 -14.43 22.19
CA GLY A 75 0.09 -15.52 23.03
C GLY A 75 -0.65 -16.63 22.28
N LYS A 76 0.09 -17.62 21.80
CA LYS A 76 -0.20 -19.02 22.13
C LYS A 76 1.10 -19.82 22.13
#